data_AF-A0A838IMW3-F1
#
_entry.id   AF-A0A838IMW3-F1
#
_cell.length_a   1.000
_cell.length_b   1.000
_cell.length_c   1.000
_cell.angle_alpha   90.00
_cell.angle_beta   90.00
_cell.angle_gamma   90.00
#
_symmetry.space_group_name_H-M   'P 1'
#
loop_
_entity.id
_entity.type
_entity.pdbx_description
1 polymer ?
#
loop_
_entity_poly.entity_id
_entity_poly.type
_entity_poly.pdbx_seq_one_letter_code
_entity_poly.pdbx_strand_id
1 'polypeptide(L)'
;MGMPKLKVLILGHVPEEGDIFSRTMFTEDLPASPVHIEDPDEFAAAIEEDEIYSLILIDITPYGLEVLEQVRQSRPACPVIMISDPDQAHILLEAKRKGLEAYLVRGADRELFTDLLAEEIYT
;
A
#
# COMPACT_ATOMS: atom_id res chain seq x y z
N MET A 1 -11.85 -12.90 21.45
CA MET A 1 -11.02 -12.58 20.27
C MET A 1 -11.45 -11.21 19.80
N GLY A 2 -10.52 -10.24 19.75
CA GLY A 2 -10.83 -8.94 19.16
C GLY A 2 -11.16 -9.10 17.67
N MET A 3 -11.96 -8.19 17.11
CA MET A 3 -12.17 -8.16 15.66
C MET A 3 -10.79 -8.06 14.98
N PRO A 4 -10.54 -8.79 13.88
CA PRO A 4 -9.31 -8.63 13.13
C PRO A 4 -9.18 -7.18 12.69
N LYS A 5 -8.06 -6.54 13.03
CA LYS A 5 -7.74 -5.18 12.63
C LYS A 5 -6.81 -5.24 11.43
N LEU A 6 -7.15 -4.55 10.35
CA LEU A 6 -6.29 -4.42 9.19
C LEU A 6 -5.17 -3.42 9.52
N LYS A 7 -3.97 -3.90 9.83
CA LYS A 7 -2.82 -3.01 10.06
C LYS A 7 -2.09 -2.79 8.73
N VAL A 8 -2.05 -1.55 8.26
CA VAL A 8 -1.54 -1.19 6.93
C VAL A 8 -0.30 -0.33 7.11
N LEU A 9 0.83 -0.74 6.52
CA LEU A 9 2.02 0.09 6.41
C LEU A 9 1.99 0.81 5.07
N ILE A 10 2.26 2.10 5.06
CA ILE A 10 2.11 2.95 3.87
C ILE A 10 3.42 3.71 3.68
N LEU A 11 4.06 3.51 2.53
CA LEU A 11 5.14 4.37 2.07
C LEU A 11 4.59 5.39 1.08
N GLY A 12 4.59 6.66 1.47
CA GLY A 12 4.10 7.77 0.66
C GLY A 12 2.76 8.35 1.11
N HIS A 13 2.16 9.13 0.21
CA HIS A 13 1.01 10.00 0.48
C HIS A 13 -0.31 9.38 0.03
N VAL A 14 -0.44 8.06 0.09
CA VAL A 14 -1.68 7.39 -0.31
C VAL A 14 -2.66 7.29 0.85
N PRO A 15 -3.93 7.65 0.61
CA PRO A 15 -4.45 8.47 -0.50
C PRO A 15 -4.11 9.97 -0.34
N GLU A 16 -3.98 10.69 -1.46
CA GLU A 16 -3.50 12.10 -1.48
C GLU A 16 -4.49 13.09 -0.82
N GLU A 17 -5.80 12.81 -0.86
CA GLU A 17 -6.85 13.59 -0.20
C GLU A 17 -8.04 12.68 0.14
N GLY A 18 -8.53 12.76 1.38
CA GLY A 18 -9.58 11.88 1.91
C GLY A 18 -9.00 10.57 2.45
N ASP A 19 -9.17 10.31 3.74
CA ASP A 19 -8.64 9.09 4.36
C ASP A 19 -9.48 7.90 3.89
N ILE A 20 -8.93 7.05 3.01
CA ILE A 20 -9.56 5.80 2.58
C ILE A 20 -10.04 4.99 3.78
N PHE A 21 -9.27 5.00 4.88
CA PHE A 21 -9.57 4.27 6.11
C PHE A 21 -10.66 4.94 6.96
N SER A 22 -11.14 6.13 6.60
CA SER A 22 -12.32 6.75 7.21
C SER A 22 -13.66 6.22 6.66
N ARG A 23 -13.63 5.44 5.58
CA ARG A 23 -14.82 4.81 5.00
C ARG A 23 -15.43 3.79 5.98
N THR A 24 -16.76 3.63 5.93
CA THR A 24 -17.50 2.73 6.86
C THR A 24 -16.93 1.31 6.89
N MET A 25 -16.55 0.75 5.75
CA MET A 25 -15.95 -0.59 5.68
C MET A 25 -14.63 -0.72 6.47
N PHE A 26 -13.86 0.36 6.61
CA PHE A 26 -12.59 0.38 7.35
C PHE A 26 -12.70 0.93 8.78
N THR A 27 -13.91 1.33 9.19
CA THR A 27 -14.19 1.78 10.57
C THR A 27 -15.11 0.81 11.31
N GLU A 28 -16.00 0.12 10.60
CA GLU A 28 -17.02 -0.79 11.18
C GLU A 28 -16.78 -2.26 10.81
N ASP A 29 -16.59 -2.59 9.52
CA ASP A 29 -16.52 -3.99 9.06
C ASP A 29 -15.14 -4.63 9.26
N LEU A 30 -14.10 -3.95 8.77
CA LEU A 30 -12.69 -4.34 8.90
C LEU A 30 -11.89 -3.13 9.41
N PRO A 31 -11.95 -2.83 10.72
CA PRO A 31 -11.28 -1.67 11.29
C PRO A 31 -9.80 -1.61 10.88
N ALA A 32 -9.40 -0.52 10.23
CA ALA A 32 -8.04 -0.34 9.75
C ALA A 32 -7.16 0.46 10.72
N SER A 33 -5.85 0.27 10.61
CA SER A 33 -4.82 0.99 11.35
C SER A 33 -3.69 1.35 10.37
N PRO A 34 -3.81 2.47 9.66
CA PRO A 34 -2.74 2.92 8.79
C PRO A 34 -1.54 3.43 9.61
N VAL A 35 -0.34 3.13 9.13
CA VAL A 35 0.93 3.69 9.59
C VAL A 35 1.59 4.30 8.36
N HIS A 36 1.60 5.63 8.29
CA HIS A 36 2.21 6.36 7.19
C HIS A 36 3.67 6.66 7.49
N ILE A 37 4.53 6.35 6.54
CA ILE A 37 5.95 6.67 6.56
C ILE A 37 6.29 7.34 5.23
N GLU A 38 7.02 8.44 5.28
CA GLU A 38 7.53 9.15 4.10
C GLU A 38 9.03 8.95 3.90
N ASP A 39 9.74 8.56 4.96
CA ASP A 39 11.18 8.32 4.87
C ASP A 39 11.48 6.84 4.54
N PRO A 40 12.23 6.55 3.47
CA PRO A 40 12.55 5.17 3.08
C PRO A 40 13.33 4.39 4.14
N ASP A 41 14.19 5.05 4.92
CA ASP A 41 14.99 4.39 5.95
C ASP A 41 14.10 4.03 7.15
N GLU A 42 13.18 4.91 7.54
CA GLU A 42 12.14 4.59 8.53
C GLU A 42 11.24 3.44 8.07
N PHE A 43 10.91 3.40 6.78
CA PHE A 43 10.09 2.34 6.22
C PHE A 43 10.85 1.01 6.21
N ALA A 44 12.13 1.02 5.84
CA ALA A 44 13.01 -0.14 5.90
C ALA A 44 13.11 -0.69 7.33
N ALA A 45 13.25 0.18 8.33
CA ALA A 45 13.21 -0.23 9.73
C ALA A 45 11.86 -0.87 10.11
N ALA A 46 10.74 -0.25 9.72
CA ALA A 46 9.41 -0.75 10.04
C ALA A 46 9.10 -2.13 9.43
N ILE A 47 9.60 -2.44 8.23
CA ILE A 47 9.41 -3.76 7.62
C ILE A 47 10.26 -4.85 8.29
N GLU A 48 11.36 -4.48 8.97
CA GLU A 48 12.23 -5.40 9.71
C GLU A 48 11.81 -5.66 11.16
N GLU A 49 10.99 -4.79 11.76
CA GLU A 49 10.47 -4.97 13.11
C GLU A 49 9.60 -6.24 13.26
N ASP A 50 9.46 -6.80 14.46
CA ASP A 50 8.56 -7.97 14.71
C ASP A 50 7.06 -7.62 14.59
N GLU A 51 6.72 -6.37 14.30
CA GLU A 51 5.36 -5.91 14.06
C GLU A 51 4.73 -6.59 12.83
N ILE A 52 3.44 -6.92 12.87
CA ILE A 52 2.78 -7.62 11.76
C ILE A 52 1.85 -6.65 11.03
N TYR A 53 2.20 -6.34 9.79
CA TYR A 53 1.34 -5.64 8.85
C TYR A 53 0.55 -6.64 8.00
N SER A 54 -0.75 -6.41 7.90
CA SER A 54 -1.67 -7.20 7.06
C SER A 54 -1.54 -6.84 5.58
N LEU A 55 -1.09 -5.62 5.29
CA LEU A 55 -0.95 -5.06 3.94
C LEU A 55 0.13 -3.98 3.95
N ILE A 56 0.85 -3.88 2.84
CA ILE A 56 1.76 -2.77 2.55
C ILE A 56 1.26 -2.02 1.31
N LEU A 57 1.12 -0.70 1.42
CA LEU A 57 0.85 0.21 0.32
C LEU A 57 2.13 1.00 0.00
N ILE A 58 2.47 1.11 -1.28
CA ILE A 58 3.69 1.80 -1.72
C ILE A 58 3.35 2.73 -2.88
N ASP A 59 3.59 4.01 -2.70
CA ASP A 59 3.69 4.94 -3.83
C ASP A 59 4.98 4.67 -4.62
N ILE A 60 4.86 4.53 -5.94
CA ILE A 60 6.03 4.41 -6.82
C ILE A 60 6.79 5.73 -6.88
N THR A 61 6.10 6.86 -6.86
CA THR A 61 6.75 8.18 -6.81
C THR A 61 6.74 8.67 -5.36
N PRO A 62 7.89 9.05 -4.76
CA PRO A 62 9.24 9.12 -5.32
C PRO A 62 10.10 7.84 -5.14
N TYR A 63 9.58 6.77 -4.53
CA TYR A 63 10.42 5.70 -3.94
C TYR A 63 10.89 4.58 -4.89
N GLY A 64 10.27 4.46 -6.06
CA GLY A 64 10.65 3.48 -7.09
C GLY A 64 10.40 2.02 -6.71
N LEU A 65 11.07 1.11 -7.41
CA LEU A 65 10.89 -0.35 -7.28
C LEU A 65 11.80 -1.01 -6.26
N GLU A 66 12.86 -0.34 -5.82
CA GLU A 66 13.82 -0.91 -4.87
C GLU A 66 13.15 -1.27 -3.54
N VAL A 67 12.13 -0.49 -3.14
CA VAL A 67 11.32 -0.76 -1.95
C VAL A 67 10.58 -2.10 -2.06
N LEU A 68 10.07 -2.46 -3.24
CA LEU A 68 9.41 -3.76 -3.43
C LEU A 68 10.39 -4.91 -3.16
N GLU A 69 11.65 -4.78 -3.60
CA GLU A 69 12.66 -5.81 -3.33
C GLU A 69 12.95 -5.94 -1.84
N GLN A 70 13.09 -4.83 -1.13
CA GLN A 70 13.29 -4.80 0.32
C GLN A 70 12.12 -5.48 1.05
N VAL A 71 10.88 -5.12 0.69
CA VAL A 71 9.68 -5.74 1.26
C VAL A 71 9.64 -7.24 0.98
N ARG A 72 9.98 -7.68 -0.24
CA ARG A 72 9.99 -9.12 -0.57
C ARG A 72 11.10 -9.89 0.15
N GLN A 73 12.21 -9.25 0.50
CA GLN A 73 13.27 -9.86 1.30
C GLN A 73 12.87 -10.02 2.77
N SER A 74 12.29 -8.97 3.38
CA SER A 74 11.93 -8.98 4.81
C SER A 74 10.58 -9.63 5.09
N ARG A 75 9.61 -9.46 4.19
CA ARG A 75 8.19 -9.87 4.34
C ARG A 75 7.65 -10.54 3.06
N PRO A 76 8.21 -11.70 2.65
CA PRO A 76 7.86 -12.35 1.39
C PRO A 76 6.38 -12.72 1.26
N ALA A 77 5.67 -12.94 2.38
CA ALA A 77 4.26 -13.32 2.40
C ALA A 77 3.29 -12.15 2.66
N CYS A 78 3.78 -10.93 2.89
CA CYS A 78 2.91 -9.78 3.11
C CYS A 78 2.34 -9.28 1.76
N PRO A 79 1.02 -9.09 1.64
CA PRO A 79 0.42 -8.47 0.46
C PRO A 79 0.98 -7.06 0.23
N VAL A 80 1.25 -6.73 -1.03
CA VAL A 80 1.75 -5.40 -1.45
C VAL A 80 0.89 -4.88 -2.59
N ILE A 81 0.36 -3.66 -2.44
CA ILE A 81 -0.28 -2.91 -3.52
C ILE A 81 0.62 -1.71 -3.82
N MET A 82 1.10 -1.61 -5.07
CA MET A 82 1.83 -0.44 -5.53
C MET A 82 0.93 0.53 -6.28
N ILE A 83 1.14 1.82 -6.06
CA ILE A 83 0.37 2.89 -6.68
C ILE A 83 1.28 3.69 -7.58
N SER A 84 0.92 3.79 -8.85
CA SER A 84 1.74 4.42 -9.88
C SER A 84 1.03 5.59 -10.55
N ASP A 85 1.78 6.55 -11.03
CA ASP A 85 1.25 7.57 -11.92
C ASP A 85 1.07 7.01 -13.36
N PRO A 86 0.17 7.57 -14.19
CA PRO A 86 -0.13 7.04 -15.53
C PRO A 86 1.06 6.93 -16.49
N ASP A 87 2.07 7.77 -16.33
CA ASP A 87 3.29 7.77 -17.15
C ASP A 87 4.31 6.70 -16.74
N GLN A 88 4.04 5.93 -15.68
CA GLN A 88 4.93 4.94 -15.09
C GLN A 88 4.61 3.49 -15.48
N ALA A 89 3.89 3.26 -16.58
CA ALA A 89 3.51 1.92 -17.02
C ALA A 89 4.70 0.95 -17.17
N HIS A 90 5.89 1.46 -17.54
CA HIS A 90 7.11 0.67 -17.66
C HIS A 90 7.60 0.15 -16.29
N ILE A 91 7.44 0.94 -15.23
CA ILE A 91 7.83 0.61 -13.86
C ILE A 91 6.94 -0.53 -13.33
N LEU A 92 5.63 -0.46 -13.59
CA LEU A 92 4.69 -1.53 -13.22
C LEU A 92 5.01 -2.87 -13.87
N LEU A 93 5.45 -2.86 -15.14
CA LEU A 93 5.85 -4.09 -15.83
C LEU A 93 7.05 -4.75 -15.16
N GLU A 94 8.03 -3.95 -14.71
CA GLU A 94 9.17 -4.44 -13.95
C GLU A 94 8.77 -4.93 -12.56
N ALA A 95 7.87 -4.23 -11.86
CA ALA A 95 7.32 -4.67 -10.58
C ALA A 95 6.62 -6.03 -10.70
N LYS A 96 5.83 -6.23 -11.76
CA LYS A 96 5.18 -7.50 -12.08
C LYS A 96 6.19 -8.63 -12.25
N ARG A 97 7.30 -8.37 -12.95
CA ARG A 97 8.40 -9.35 -13.10
C ARG A 97 9.08 -9.69 -11.76
N LYS A 98 8.99 -8.81 -10.77
CA LYS A 98 9.50 -8.99 -9.41
C LYS A 98 8.47 -9.58 -8.43
N GLY A 99 7.30 -10.02 -8.92
CA GLY A 99 6.29 -10.68 -8.09
C GLY A 99 5.30 -9.70 -7.43
N LEU A 100 5.08 -8.53 -8.02
CA LEU A 100 3.99 -7.66 -7.61
C LEU A 100 2.63 -8.28 -7.98
N GLU A 101 1.79 -8.52 -6.98
CA GLU A 101 0.49 -9.17 -7.15
C GLU A 101 -0.58 -8.16 -7.54
N ALA A 102 -0.64 -7.02 -6.84
CA ALA A 102 -1.64 -5.99 -7.02
C ALA A 102 -1.00 -4.62 -7.30
N TYR A 103 -1.65 -3.82 -8.14
CA TYR A 103 -1.27 -2.44 -8.39
C TYR A 103 -2.47 -1.63 -8.84
N LEU A 104 -2.43 -0.33 -8.57
CA LEU A 104 -3.41 0.63 -9.08
C LEU A 104 -2.70 1.82 -9.73
N VAL A 105 -3.23 2.26 -10.86
CA VAL A 105 -2.76 3.46 -11.54
C VAL A 105 -3.59 4.63 -11.04
N ARG A 106 -2.94 5.69 -10.56
CA ARG A 106 -3.58 6.91 -10.07
C ARG A 106 -4.45 7.51 -11.17
N GLY A 107 -5.75 7.60 -10.90
CA GLY A 107 -6.72 8.19 -11.80
C GLY A 107 -6.76 9.71 -11.69
N ALA A 108 -7.19 10.38 -12.76
CA ALA A 108 -7.49 11.82 -12.70
C ALA A 108 -8.70 12.12 -11.81
N ASP A 109 -9.63 11.17 -11.70
CA ASP A 109 -10.75 11.22 -10.76
C ASP A 109 -10.30 10.62 -9.41
N ARG A 110 -10.15 11.50 -8.41
CA ARG A 110 -9.64 11.14 -7.08
C ARG A 110 -10.61 10.26 -6.29
N GLU A 111 -11.92 10.52 -6.39
CA GLU A 111 -12.91 9.74 -5.64
C GLU A 111 -13.00 8.34 -6.21
N LEU A 112 -13.06 8.23 -7.55
CA LEU A 112 -13.04 6.93 -8.23
C LEU A 112 -11.76 6.15 -7.93
N PHE A 113 -10.60 6.81 -7.92
CA PHE A 113 -9.35 6.15 -7.52
C PHE A 113 -9.40 5.63 -6.08
N THR A 114 -9.95 6.43 -5.16
CA THR A 114 -10.10 6.03 -3.75
C THR A 114 -11.10 4.88 -3.60
N ASP A 115 -12.18 4.85 -4.40
CA ASP A 115 -13.12 3.72 -4.48
C ASP A 115 -12.43 2.43 -4.93
N LEU A 116 -11.69 2.50 -6.04
CA LEU A 116 -10.98 1.34 -6.58
C LEU A 116 -9.90 0.82 -5.61
N LEU A 117 -9.19 1.72 -4.93
CA LEU A 117 -8.22 1.33 -3.90
C LEU A 117 -8.92 0.67 -2.70
N ALA A 118 -10.08 1.16 -2.28
CA ALA A 118 -10.83 0.55 -1.19
C ALA A 118 -11.29 -0.86 -1.54
N GLU A 119 -11.79 -1.06 -2.76
CA GLU A 119 -12.18 -2.38 -3.27
C GLU A 119 -11.00 -3.35 -3.32
N GLU A 120 -9.83 -2.91 -3.79
CA GLU A 120 -8.62 -3.75 -3.85
C GLU A 120 -8.13 -4.15 -2.45
N ILE A 121 -8.19 -3.26 -1.47
CA ILE A 121 -7.78 -3.54 -0.08
C ILE A 121 -8.75 -4.52 0.61
N TYR A 122 -10.03 -4.50 0.23
CA TYR A 122 -11.09 -5.29 0.87
C TYR A 122 -11.29 -6.69 0.26
N THR A 123 -10.57 -7.02 -0.82
CA THR A 123 -10.66 -8.31 -1.54
C THR A 123 -9.79 -9.40 -0.93
#